data_AF-A0A348VBN7-F1
#
_entry.id   AF-A0A348VBN7-F1
#
_cell.length_a   1.000
_cell.length_b   1.000
_cell.length_c   1.000
_cell.angle_alpha   90.00
_cell.angle_beta   90.00
_cell.angle_gamma   90.00
#
_symmetry.space_group_name_H-M   'P 1'
#
loop_
_entity.id
_entity.type
_entity.pdbx_description
1 polymer ?
#
loop_
_entity_poly.entity_id
_entity_poly.type
_entity_poly.pdbx_seq_one_letter_code
_entity_poly.pdbx_strand_id
1 'polypeptide(L)'
;LFHRVVKNFVIQGGAQDSRNAPAGIQIGGGRTDMELMPEFRENRFHKKGALAAPREGDNENPQKKSDASQFYIVHGKEYTQGRLDTMEMAVNVPIKNQLIRTHYAPHKEDLARLKESNPQGFNALLDSVLGVVDSLYALAPGEFFLPEGLKEAYSTFGGLHHLDGEYTVFGEVTEGLDVIDKIAALPVDGNSRPQTDAKIIRVYIE
;
A
#
# COMPACT_ATOMS: atom_id res chain seq x y z
N LEU A 1 -21.85 -4.37 -13.57
CA LEU A 1 -21.87 -5.30 -12.41
C LEU A 1 -20.47 -5.31 -11.80
N PHE A 2 -20.26 -5.91 -10.62
CA PHE A 2 -18.91 -6.23 -10.17
C PHE A 2 -18.44 -7.48 -10.91
N HIS A 3 -17.56 -7.28 -11.90
CA HIS A 3 -17.19 -8.32 -12.87
C HIS A 3 -16.05 -9.21 -12.38
N ARG A 4 -15.28 -8.73 -11.40
CA ARG A 4 -14.16 -9.44 -10.81
C ARG A 4 -14.14 -9.23 -9.31
N VAL A 5 -14.20 -10.33 -8.55
CA VAL A 5 -14.21 -10.35 -7.10
C VAL A 5 -13.17 -11.34 -6.62
N VAL A 6 -12.16 -10.83 -5.92
CA VAL A 6 -11.06 -11.65 -5.40
C VAL A 6 -11.01 -11.46 -3.89
N LYS A 7 -11.35 -12.52 -3.15
CA LYS A 7 -11.31 -12.52 -1.69
C LYS A 7 -9.91 -12.14 -1.20
N ASN A 8 -9.86 -11.31 -0.16
CA ASN A 8 -8.64 -10.72 0.40
C ASN A 8 -7.85 -9.79 -0.54
N PHE A 9 -8.46 -9.37 -1.66
CA PHE A 9 -7.86 -8.44 -2.62
C PHE A 9 -8.84 -7.31 -2.94
N VAL A 10 -9.58 -7.38 -4.07
CA VAL A 10 -10.44 -6.29 -4.53
C VAL A 10 -11.77 -6.77 -5.09
N ILE A 11 -12.74 -5.87 -5.13
CA ILE A 11 -14.01 -6.01 -5.82
C ILE A 11 -14.05 -4.95 -6.92
N GLN A 12 -14.10 -5.38 -8.18
CA GLN A 12 -13.90 -4.50 -9.33
C GLN A 12 -15.15 -4.42 -10.21
N GLY A 13 -15.47 -3.21 -10.62
CA GLY A 13 -16.62 -2.88 -11.46
C GLY A 13 -16.30 -1.75 -12.45
N GLY A 14 -17.34 -1.17 -13.03
CA GLY A 14 -17.22 -0.03 -13.96
C GLY A 14 -16.88 -0.39 -15.41
N ALA A 15 -16.52 -1.64 -15.71
CA ALA A 15 -16.26 -2.04 -17.10
C ALA A 15 -17.52 -1.92 -17.98
N GLN A 16 -17.37 -1.29 -19.15
CA GLN A 16 -18.47 -0.98 -20.05
C GLN A 16 -19.14 -2.25 -20.59
N ASP A 17 -18.33 -3.26 -20.92
CA ASP A 17 -18.76 -4.58 -21.41
C ASP A 17 -19.50 -5.42 -20.35
N SER A 18 -19.36 -5.07 -19.06
CA SER A 18 -20.00 -5.81 -17.97
C SER A 18 -21.50 -5.52 -17.83
N ARG A 19 -22.02 -4.45 -18.44
CA ARG A 19 -23.41 -4.05 -18.25
C ARG A 19 -24.36 -5.08 -18.86
N ASN A 20 -25.09 -5.81 -18.00
CA ASN A 20 -26.02 -6.88 -18.36
C ASN A 20 -25.39 -8.03 -19.16
N ALA A 21 -24.08 -8.21 -19.04
CA ALA A 21 -23.35 -9.30 -19.65
C ALA A 21 -23.93 -10.68 -19.23
N PRO A 22 -24.22 -11.59 -20.19
CA PRO A 22 -24.62 -12.97 -19.87
C PRO A 22 -23.61 -13.66 -18.95
N ALA A 23 -24.04 -14.69 -18.21
CA ALA A 23 -23.11 -15.51 -17.44
C ALA A 23 -22.13 -16.25 -18.36
N GLY A 24 -20.89 -16.44 -17.91
CA GLY A 24 -19.87 -17.22 -18.63
C GLY A 24 -19.15 -16.50 -19.78
N ILE A 25 -19.54 -15.26 -20.12
CA ILE A 25 -18.76 -14.45 -21.07
C ILE A 25 -17.61 -13.73 -20.36
N GLN A 26 -16.46 -13.66 -21.04
CA GLN A 26 -15.32 -12.86 -20.62
C GLN A 26 -15.69 -11.38 -20.72
N ILE A 27 -15.47 -10.64 -19.63
CA ILE A 27 -15.74 -9.20 -19.49
C ILE A 27 -14.66 -8.56 -18.62
N GLY A 28 -14.74 -7.25 -18.43
CA GLY A 28 -13.73 -6.50 -17.67
C GLY A 28 -12.68 -5.88 -18.57
N GLY A 29 -12.93 -5.85 -19.89
CA GLY A 29 -12.11 -5.13 -20.85
C GLY A 29 -12.07 -3.64 -20.48
N GLY A 30 -10.86 -3.12 -20.32
CA GLY A 30 -10.62 -1.70 -20.14
C GLY A 30 -11.08 -0.87 -21.34
N ARG A 31 -11.22 0.43 -21.11
CA ARG A 31 -11.41 1.40 -22.19
C ARG A 31 -10.07 1.91 -22.67
N THR A 32 -9.59 1.39 -23.79
CA THR A 32 -8.32 1.84 -24.41
C THR A 32 -8.41 3.25 -24.99
N ASP A 33 -9.62 3.78 -25.18
CA ASP A 33 -9.86 5.14 -25.67
C ASP A 33 -9.90 6.20 -24.56
N MET A 34 -9.82 5.80 -23.29
CA MET A 34 -10.03 6.69 -22.15
C MET A 34 -9.16 6.29 -20.95
N GLU A 35 -7.92 6.76 -20.98
CA GLU A 35 -6.94 6.62 -19.90
C GLU A 35 -6.65 7.99 -19.27
N LEU A 36 -6.42 8.01 -17.95
CA LEU A 36 -6.07 9.21 -17.20
C LEU A 36 -4.65 9.08 -16.62
N MET A 37 -3.90 10.18 -16.58
CA MET A 37 -2.62 10.19 -15.87
C MET A 37 -2.85 9.85 -14.38
N PRO A 38 -1.95 9.09 -13.75
CA PRO A 38 -2.13 8.71 -12.35
C PRO A 38 -2.03 9.92 -11.42
N GLU A 39 -2.79 9.88 -10.33
CA GLU A 39 -2.76 10.89 -9.27
C GLU A 39 -2.36 10.24 -7.94
N PHE A 40 -1.09 9.86 -7.82
CA PHE A 40 -0.56 9.30 -6.58
C PHE A 40 -0.42 10.39 -5.51
N ARG A 41 -0.90 10.09 -4.30
CA ARG A 41 -0.86 10.99 -3.15
C ARG A 41 -0.33 10.24 -1.95
N GLU A 42 0.66 10.82 -1.27
CA GLU A 42 1.31 10.22 -0.10
C GLU A 42 0.36 9.94 1.06
N ASN A 43 -0.79 10.62 1.12
CA ASN A 43 -1.79 10.48 2.16
C ASN A 43 -3.01 9.61 1.74
N ARG A 44 -2.90 8.84 0.66
CA ARG A 44 -3.97 7.95 0.20
C ARG A 44 -3.46 6.52 0.09
N PHE A 45 -4.15 5.61 0.77
CA PHE A 45 -3.71 4.23 0.95
C PHE A 45 -4.81 3.24 0.62
N HIS A 46 -4.40 2.04 0.23
CA HIS A 46 -5.27 0.92 -0.10
C HIS A 46 -5.68 0.18 1.18
N LYS A 47 -6.24 0.88 2.17
CA LYS A 47 -6.95 0.26 3.29
C LYS A 47 -8.28 -0.31 2.81
N LYS A 48 -8.86 -1.27 3.54
CA LYS A 48 -10.20 -1.79 3.22
C LYS A 48 -11.19 -0.65 3.07
N GLY A 49 -12.01 -0.73 2.02
CA GLY A 49 -12.94 0.34 1.64
C GLY A 49 -12.34 1.43 0.75
N ALA A 50 -11.02 1.48 0.52
CA ALA A 50 -10.45 2.43 -0.44
C ALA A 50 -11.02 2.18 -1.85
N LEU A 51 -11.38 3.27 -2.53
CA LEU A 51 -11.87 3.29 -3.90
C LEU A 51 -10.74 3.76 -4.81
N ALA A 52 -10.35 2.92 -5.77
CA ALA A 52 -9.19 3.16 -6.61
C ALA A 52 -9.42 2.71 -8.06
N ALA A 53 -8.63 3.28 -8.97
CA ALA A 53 -8.71 2.97 -10.39
C ALA A 53 -7.73 1.84 -10.77
N PRO A 54 -8.16 0.81 -11.53
CA PRO A 54 -7.26 -0.18 -12.07
C PRO A 54 -6.44 0.42 -13.23
N ARG A 55 -5.39 -0.30 -13.61
CA ARG A 55 -4.54 0.02 -14.77
C ARG A 55 -3.96 -1.27 -15.34
N GLU A 56 -3.55 -1.21 -16.59
CA GLU A 56 -2.70 -2.24 -17.19
C GLU A 56 -1.33 -2.32 -16.50
N GLY A 57 -0.64 -3.45 -16.71
CA GLY A 57 0.69 -3.72 -16.17
C GLY A 57 1.77 -2.77 -16.72
N ASP A 58 2.89 -2.67 -16.00
CA ASP A 58 3.94 -1.68 -16.31
C ASP A 58 4.59 -1.87 -17.69
N ASN A 59 4.58 -3.09 -18.25
CA ASN A 59 5.13 -3.36 -19.57
C ASN A 59 4.29 -2.71 -20.68
N GLU A 60 2.97 -2.77 -20.55
CA GLU A 60 2.00 -2.21 -21.48
C GLU A 60 1.71 -0.74 -21.18
N ASN A 61 1.75 -0.35 -19.90
CA ASN A 61 1.42 0.97 -19.40
C ASN A 61 2.51 1.50 -18.44
N PRO A 62 3.70 1.84 -18.97
CA PRO A 62 4.83 2.32 -18.17
C PRO A 62 4.57 3.67 -17.50
N GLN A 63 3.59 4.43 -18.02
CA GLN A 63 3.15 5.70 -17.42
C GLN A 63 2.12 5.50 -16.29
N LYS A 64 1.76 4.25 -15.99
CA LYS A 64 0.81 3.85 -14.94
C LYS A 64 -0.54 4.57 -15.02
N LYS A 65 -1.01 4.87 -16.24
CA LYS A 65 -2.30 5.53 -16.47
C LYS A 65 -3.45 4.70 -15.93
N SER A 66 -4.42 5.35 -15.30
CA SER A 66 -5.62 4.71 -14.77
C SER A 66 -6.68 4.52 -15.86
N ASP A 67 -7.44 3.43 -15.79
CA ASP A 67 -8.68 3.29 -16.56
C ASP A 67 -9.68 4.35 -16.08
N ALA A 68 -10.29 5.10 -17.00
CA ALA A 68 -11.17 6.22 -16.66
C ALA A 68 -12.57 5.82 -16.18
N SER A 69 -12.98 4.56 -16.38
CA SER A 69 -14.35 4.09 -16.14
C SER A 69 -14.44 2.98 -15.11
N GLN A 70 -13.43 2.13 -15.06
CA GLN A 70 -13.34 1.05 -14.09
C GLN A 70 -12.89 1.57 -12.73
N PHE A 71 -13.32 0.86 -11.70
CA PHE A 71 -12.86 1.11 -10.34
C PHE A 71 -12.87 -0.20 -9.57
N TYR A 72 -12.13 -0.23 -8.48
CA TYR A 72 -12.21 -1.29 -7.50
C TYR A 72 -12.31 -0.75 -6.08
N ILE A 73 -12.97 -1.53 -5.23
CA ILE A 73 -13.04 -1.31 -3.79
C ILE A 73 -12.10 -2.33 -3.15
N VAL A 74 -11.22 -1.86 -2.28
CA VAL A 74 -10.30 -2.74 -1.55
C VAL A 74 -11.08 -3.56 -0.52
N HIS A 75 -10.97 -4.88 -0.61
CA HIS A 75 -11.34 -5.78 0.48
C HIS A 75 -10.11 -6.02 1.36
N GLY A 76 -8.96 -6.34 0.75
CA GLY A 76 -7.67 -6.44 1.42
C GLY A 76 -7.58 -7.59 2.43
N LYS A 77 -6.43 -7.69 3.09
CA LYS A 77 -6.20 -8.63 4.19
C LYS A 77 -5.73 -7.89 5.43
N GLU A 78 -6.08 -8.41 6.59
CA GLU A 78 -5.53 -7.94 7.86
C GLU A 78 -4.04 -8.28 7.97
N TYR A 79 -3.30 -7.37 8.60
CA TYR A 79 -1.88 -7.53 8.90
C TYR A 79 -1.69 -7.58 10.41
N THR A 80 -0.88 -8.51 10.90
CA THR A 80 -0.46 -8.47 12.30
C THR A 80 0.46 -7.26 12.52
N GLN A 81 0.38 -6.63 13.70
CA GLN A 81 1.26 -5.50 14.03
C GLN A 81 2.74 -5.86 13.83
N GLY A 82 3.18 -7.02 14.33
CA GLY A 82 4.56 -7.49 14.15
C GLY A 82 4.97 -7.68 12.69
N ARG A 83 4.03 -8.01 11.77
CA ARG A 83 4.32 -8.04 10.33
C ARG A 83 4.55 -6.63 9.78
N LEU A 84 3.74 -5.65 10.18
CA LEU A 84 3.88 -4.26 9.76
C LEU A 84 5.19 -3.66 10.27
N ASP A 85 5.56 -3.93 11.52
CA ASP A 85 6.84 -3.51 12.10
C ASP A 85 8.02 -4.15 11.35
N THR A 86 7.91 -5.45 11.05
CA THR A 86 8.95 -6.15 10.28
C THR A 86 9.13 -5.54 8.89
N MET A 87 8.06 -5.06 8.25
CA MET A 87 8.13 -4.42 6.94
C MET A 87 8.87 -3.08 6.99
N GLU A 88 8.60 -2.23 7.98
CA GLU A 88 9.37 -1.00 8.20
C GLU A 88 10.84 -1.31 8.49
N MET A 89 11.09 -2.24 9.41
CA MET A 89 12.45 -2.65 9.77
C MET A 89 13.23 -3.20 8.58
N ALA A 90 12.60 -3.96 7.69
CA ALA A 90 13.26 -4.55 6.53
C ALA A 90 13.86 -3.50 5.58
N VAL A 91 13.27 -2.31 5.51
CA VAL A 91 13.78 -1.17 4.73
C VAL A 91 14.76 -0.34 5.55
N ASN A 92 14.37 -0.03 6.79
CA ASN A 92 15.06 0.97 7.61
C ASN A 92 16.33 0.45 8.29
N VAL A 93 16.36 -0.83 8.69
CA VAL A 93 17.52 -1.43 9.36
C VAL A 93 18.76 -1.47 8.45
N PRO A 94 18.67 -1.88 7.17
CA PRO A 94 19.81 -1.80 6.25
C PRO A 94 20.36 -0.38 6.09
N ILE A 95 19.50 0.63 5.97
CA ILE A 95 19.88 2.04 5.87
C ILE A 95 20.68 2.45 7.12
N LYS A 96 20.10 2.20 8.30
CA LYS A 96 20.76 2.53 9.58
C LYS A 96 22.07 1.78 9.77
N ASN A 97 22.14 0.50 9.42
CA ASN A 97 23.36 -0.30 9.52
C ASN A 97 24.46 0.22 8.60
N GLN A 98 24.12 0.70 7.41
CA GLN A 98 25.08 1.32 6.50
C GLN A 98 25.64 2.61 7.11
N LEU A 99 24.80 3.47 7.68
CA LEU A 99 25.25 4.70 8.36
C LEU A 99 26.14 4.40 9.57
N ILE A 100 25.77 3.43 10.41
CA ILE A 100 26.60 2.98 11.54
C ILE A 100 27.95 2.46 11.04
N ARG A 101 27.97 1.65 9.98
CA ARG A 101 29.21 1.12 9.42
C ARG A 101 30.12 2.24 8.90
N THR A 102 29.55 3.26 8.27
CA THR A 102 30.33 4.36 7.68
C THR A 102 30.79 5.37 8.73
N HIS A 103 29.94 5.71 9.70
CA HIS A 103 30.16 6.85 10.59
C HIS A 103 30.45 6.47 12.03
N TYR A 104 30.01 5.31 12.52
CA TYR A 104 30.30 4.85 13.89
C TYR A 104 31.48 3.89 13.96
N ALA A 105 31.53 2.90 13.05
CA ALA A 105 32.55 1.85 13.10
C ALA A 105 34.00 2.37 13.09
N PRO A 106 34.36 3.47 12.37
CA PRO A 106 35.71 4.03 12.42
C PRO A 106 36.15 4.51 13.82
N HIS A 107 35.22 4.87 14.69
CA HIS A 107 35.51 5.39 16.04
C HIS A 107 35.50 4.30 17.13
N LYS A 108 35.26 3.04 16.77
CA LYS A 108 35.09 1.96 17.74
C LYS A 108 36.30 1.75 18.65
N GLU A 109 37.50 1.87 18.11
CA GLU A 109 38.76 1.74 18.88
C GLU A 109 38.98 2.92 19.82
N ASP A 110 38.72 4.15 19.37
CA ASP A 110 38.79 5.36 20.20
C ASP A 110 37.79 5.30 21.36
N LEU A 111 36.56 4.89 21.07
CA LEU A 111 35.52 4.67 22.06
C LEU A 111 35.94 3.61 23.09
N ALA A 112 36.54 2.50 22.66
CA ALA A 112 37.02 1.46 23.58
C ALA A 112 38.11 2.01 24.54
N ARG A 113 39.07 2.78 24.01
CA ARG A 113 40.13 3.41 24.82
C ARG A 113 39.57 4.45 25.80
N LEU A 114 38.64 5.29 25.37
CA LEU A 114 38.03 6.32 26.22
C LEU A 114 37.15 5.72 27.31
N LYS A 115 36.48 4.59 27.03
CA LYS A 115 35.64 3.90 28.03
C LYS A 115 36.44 3.51 29.29
N GLU A 116 37.71 3.14 29.12
CA GLU A 116 38.59 2.74 30.23
C GLU A 116 39.30 3.93 30.89
N SER A 117 39.63 4.97 30.12
CA SER A 117 40.52 6.05 30.56
C SER A 117 39.83 7.37 30.90
N ASN A 118 38.70 7.69 30.26
CA ASN A 118 37.99 8.95 30.40
C ASN A 118 36.48 8.79 30.08
N PRO A 119 35.64 8.45 31.07
CA PRO A 119 34.20 8.27 30.88
C PRO A 119 33.47 9.50 30.32
N GLN A 120 33.91 10.71 30.67
CA GLN A 120 33.31 11.94 30.14
C GLN A 120 33.63 12.11 28.65
N GLY A 121 34.89 11.87 28.26
CA GLY A 121 35.31 11.89 26.86
C GLY A 121 34.66 10.78 26.03
N PHE A 122 34.44 9.60 26.62
CA PHE A 122 33.69 8.51 25.99
C PHE A 122 32.27 8.94 25.64
N ASN A 123 31.52 9.47 26.62
CA ASN A 123 30.15 9.92 26.39
C ASN A 123 30.09 11.04 25.35
N ALA A 124 30.99 12.03 25.43
CA ALA A 124 31.03 13.13 24.46
C ALA A 124 31.30 12.66 23.02
N LEU A 125 32.25 11.73 22.83
CA LEU A 125 32.52 11.17 21.50
C LEU A 125 31.36 10.29 21.02
N LEU A 126 30.79 9.46 21.91
CA LEU A 126 29.65 8.62 21.59
C LEU A 126 28.45 9.45 21.12
N ASP A 127 28.09 10.49 21.87
CA ASP A 127 26.99 11.39 21.55
C ASP A 127 27.25 12.13 20.23
N SER A 128 28.47 12.60 19.99
CA SER A 128 28.83 13.25 18.72
C SER A 128 28.69 12.30 17.54
N VAL A 129 29.16 11.06 17.66
CA VAL A 129 29.14 10.08 16.57
C VAL A 129 27.71 9.59 16.30
N LEU A 130 26.94 9.28 17.35
CA LEU A 130 25.54 8.89 17.22
C LEU A 130 24.69 10.04 16.70
N GLY A 131 24.94 11.27 17.13
CA GLY A 131 24.24 12.46 16.62
C GLY A 131 24.43 12.66 15.11
N VAL A 132 25.61 12.36 14.57
CA VAL A 132 25.85 12.35 13.11
C VAL A 132 25.05 11.24 12.44
N VAL A 133 25.08 10.01 12.99
CA VAL A 133 24.30 8.89 12.44
C VAL A 133 22.81 9.22 12.43
N ASP A 134 22.26 9.75 13.52
CA ASP A 134 20.85 10.08 13.64
C ASP A 134 20.45 11.23 12.70
N SER A 135 21.30 12.26 12.56
CA SER A 135 21.05 13.36 11.61
C SER A 135 21.06 12.89 10.15
N LEU A 136 21.99 11.98 9.80
CA LEU A 136 22.06 11.42 8.46
C LEU A 136 20.92 10.44 8.19
N TYR A 137 20.49 9.69 9.21
CA TYR A 137 19.35 8.81 9.14
C TYR A 137 18.06 9.60 8.87
N ALA A 138 17.80 10.68 9.63
CA ALA A 138 16.65 11.55 9.42
C ALA A 138 16.58 12.23 8.02
N LEU A 139 17.69 12.25 7.28
CA LEU A 139 17.79 12.79 5.91
C LEU A 139 17.94 11.68 4.86
N ALA A 140 17.91 10.41 5.26
CA ALA A 140 18.18 9.30 4.37
C ALA A 140 17.03 9.14 3.36
N PRO A 141 17.31 9.14 2.04
CA PRO A 141 16.29 8.83 1.06
C PRO A 141 15.90 7.35 1.16
N GLY A 142 14.62 7.05 0.94
CA GLY A 142 14.12 5.68 0.85
C GLY A 142 13.78 5.03 2.19
N GLU A 143 13.74 5.79 3.28
CA GLU A 143 13.09 5.33 4.51
C GLU A 143 11.63 4.98 4.27
N PHE A 144 11.14 3.99 5.02
CA PHE A 144 9.76 3.53 4.93
C PHE A 144 9.15 3.44 6.32
N PHE A 145 8.17 4.30 6.58
CA PHE A 145 7.32 4.24 7.75
C PHE A 145 5.86 4.35 7.31
N LEU A 146 5.01 3.53 7.89
CA LEU A 146 3.57 3.65 7.71
C LEU A 146 3.10 4.90 8.47
N PRO A 147 2.34 5.79 7.83
CA PRO A 147 1.83 6.99 8.48
C PRO A 147 0.96 6.68 9.70
N GLU A 148 0.80 7.69 10.55
CA GLU A 148 0.00 7.60 11.77
C GLU A 148 -1.41 7.05 11.46
N GLY A 149 -1.88 6.11 12.29
CA GLY A 149 -3.17 5.43 12.12
C GLY A 149 -3.23 4.39 10.99
N LEU A 150 -2.29 4.37 10.03
CA LEU A 150 -2.35 3.41 8.93
C LEU A 150 -2.04 1.97 9.39
N LYS A 151 -1.11 1.80 10.33
CA LYS A 151 -0.86 0.49 10.95
C LYS A 151 -2.13 -0.08 11.59
N GLU A 152 -2.85 0.76 12.33
CA GLU A 152 -4.11 0.38 12.96
C GLU A 152 -5.15 -0.01 11.90
N ALA A 153 -5.33 0.82 10.86
CA ALA A 153 -6.26 0.53 9.77
C ALA A 153 -5.94 -0.82 9.07
N TYR A 154 -4.67 -1.06 8.74
CA TYR A 154 -4.24 -2.34 8.15
C TYR A 154 -4.35 -3.52 9.10
N SER A 155 -4.21 -3.31 10.40
CA SER A 155 -4.38 -4.40 11.38
C SER A 155 -5.82 -4.73 11.71
N THR A 156 -6.71 -3.72 11.70
CA THR A 156 -8.11 -3.87 12.14
C THR A 156 -9.04 -4.18 10.99
N PHE A 157 -8.86 -3.51 9.84
CA PHE A 157 -9.76 -3.66 8.69
C PHE A 157 -9.07 -4.32 7.50
N GLY A 158 -7.75 -4.30 7.46
CA GLY A 158 -6.97 -4.84 6.36
C GLY A 158 -6.71 -3.83 5.24
N GLY A 159 -5.98 -4.30 4.22
CA GLY A 159 -5.60 -3.48 3.08
C GLY A 159 -4.68 -4.20 2.11
N LEU A 160 -4.06 -3.41 1.22
CA LEU A 160 -3.18 -3.84 0.14
C LEU A 160 -2.00 -2.88 -0.01
N HIS A 161 -1.11 -2.84 0.99
CA HIS A 161 -0.01 -1.87 1.02
C HIS A 161 0.86 -1.85 -0.25
N HIS A 162 0.95 -2.97 -0.98
CA HIS A 162 1.77 -3.09 -2.19
C HIS A 162 1.19 -2.33 -3.40
N LEU A 163 -0.02 -1.79 -3.27
CA LEU A 163 -0.64 -0.91 -4.26
C LEU A 163 -0.46 0.58 -3.92
N ASP A 164 -0.01 0.90 -2.70
CA ASP A 164 0.20 2.29 -2.27
C ASP A 164 1.27 2.96 -3.13
N GLY A 165 0.98 4.17 -3.62
CA GLY A 165 1.85 4.90 -4.55
C GLY A 165 1.89 4.33 -5.98
N GLU A 166 1.18 3.23 -6.25
CA GLU A 166 1.20 2.52 -7.54
C GLU A 166 -0.11 2.60 -8.31
N TYR A 167 -1.22 2.85 -7.60
CA TYR A 167 -2.57 2.97 -8.13
C TYR A 167 -3.26 4.22 -7.56
N THR A 168 -4.07 4.87 -8.39
CA THR A 168 -4.78 6.10 -7.98
C THR A 168 -5.95 5.74 -7.05
N VAL A 169 -5.79 6.03 -5.76
CA VAL A 169 -6.90 6.06 -4.79
C VAL A 169 -7.60 7.40 -4.89
N PHE A 170 -8.92 7.39 -5.12
CA PHE A 170 -9.71 8.61 -5.33
C PHE A 170 -10.92 8.75 -4.40
N GLY A 171 -11.17 7.76 -3.54
CA GLY A 171 -12.18 7.85 -2.51
C GLY A 171 -12.07 6.72 -1.49
N GLU A 172 -13.02 6.68 -0.57
CA GLU A 172 -13.15 5.61 0.41
C GLU A 172 -14.61 5.39 0.78
N VAL A 173 -14.93 4.17 1.18
CA VAL A 173 -16.22 3.79 1.73
C VAL A 173 -16.29 4.26 3.19
N THR A 174 -17.23 5.15 3.48
CA THR A 174 -17.48 5.67 4.84
C THR A 174 -18.53 4.86 5.60
N GLU A 175 -19.46 4.23 4.88
CA GLU A 175 -20.53 3.38 5.44
C GLU A 175 -20.72 2.10 4.62
N GLY A 176 -21.10 1.01 5.26
CA GLY A 176 -21.36 -0.26 4.58
C GLY A 176 -20.10 -1.10 4.27
N LEU A 177 -19.05 -0.98 5.08
CA LEU A 177 -17.86 -1.83 4.96
C LEU A 177 -18.18 -3.34 5.05
N ASP A 178 -19.23 -3.73 5.77
CA ASP A 178 -19.69 -5.13 5.85
C ASP A 178 -20.28 -5.64 4.52
N VAL A 179 -20.77 -4.74 3.67
CA VAL A 179 -21.27 -5.09 2.33
C VAL A 179 -20.13 -5.54 1.43
N ILE A 180 -18.93 -4.97 1.61
CA ILE A 180 -17.71 -5.42 0.92
C ILE A 180 -17.46 -6.89 1.24
N ASP A 181 -17.54 -7.29 2.51
CA ASP A 181 -17.32 -8.67 2.94
C ASP A 181 -18.35 -9.63 2.35
N LYS A 182 -19.62 -9.21 2.33
CA LYS A 182 -20.71 -10.00 1.73
C LYS A 182 -20.49 -10.24 0.24
N ILE A 183 -20.06 -9.22 -0.51
CA ILE A 183 -19.76 -9.36 -1.94
C ILE A 183 -18.52 -10.23 -2.14
N ALA A 184 -17.46 -10.03 -1.34
CA ALA A 184 -16.23 -10.81 -1.41
C ALA A 184 -16.40 -12.29 -1.05
N ALA A 185 -17.47 -12.64 -0.33
CA ALA A 185 -17.82 -14.01 0.03
C ALA A 185 -18.64 -14.76 -1.04
N LEU A 186 -19.07 -14.08 -2.12
CA LEU A 186 -19.82 -14.73 -3.20
C LEU A 186 -18.97 -15.81 -3.89
N PRO A 187 -19.55 -16.99 -4.21
CA PRO A 187 -18.89 -17.95 -5.08
C PRO A 187 -18.56 -17.31 -6.44
N VAL A 188 -17.35 -17.53 -6.91
CA VAL A 188 -16.87 -17.02 -8.20
C VAL A 188 -16.57 -18.15 -9.18
N ASP A 189 -16.55 -17.83 -10.47
CA ASP A 189 -16.06 -18.72 -11.52
C ASP A 189 -14.53 -18.66 -11.69
N GLY A 190 -14.00 -19.37 -12.69
CA GLY A 190 -12.56 -19.40 -12.98
C GLY A 190 -11.95 -18.04 -13.37
N ASN A 191 -12.78 -17.06 -13.75
CA ASN A 191 -12.35 -15.70 -14.07
C ASN A 191 -12.55 -14.74 -12.89
N SER A 192 -12.84 -15.26 -11.70
CA SER A 192 -13.18 -14.48 -10.50
C SER A 192 -14.47 -13.66 -10.65
N ARG A 193 -15.35 -13.98 -11.61
CA ARG A 193 -16.66 -13.34 -11.71
C ARG A 193 -17.63 -14.01 -10.74
N PRO A 194 -18.41 -13.25 -9.94
CA PRO A 194 -19.45 -13.83 -9.10
C PRO A 194 -20.45 -14.67 -9.90
N GLN A 195 -20.74 -15.89 -9.43
CA GLN A 195 -21.75 -16.77 -10.03
C GLN A 195 -23.16 -16.18 -9.90
N THR A 196 -23.40 -15.44 -8.82
CA THR A 196 -24.55 -14.57 -8.65
C THR A 196 -24.10 -13.12 -8.80
N ASP A 197 -24.60 -12.44 -9.82
CA ASP A 197 -24.19 -11.07 -10.13
C ASP A 197 -24.44 -10.10 -8.95
N ALA A 198 -23.38 -9.46 -8.45
CA ALA A 198 -23.50 -8.26 -7.63
C ALA A 198 -23.60 -7.02 -8.55
N LYS A 199 -24.75 -6.34 -8.54
CA LYS A 199 -25.07 -5.26 -9.49
C LYS A 199 -25.12 -3.90 -8.82
N ILE A 200 -24.51 -2.91 -9.47
CA ILE A 200 -24.71 -1.50 -9.16
C ILE A 200 -26.06 -1.11 -9.78
N ILE A 201 -27.04 -0.78 -8.94
CA ILE A 201 -28.39 -0.43 -9.39
C ILE A 201 -28.43 1.03 -9.85
N ARG A 202 -27.98 1.94 -8.98
CA ARG A 202 -27.89 3.39 -9.20
C ARG A 202 -26.74 3.98 -8.38
N VAL A 203 -26.23 5.11 -8.83
CA VAL A 203 -25.28 5.95 -8.11
C VAL A 203 -25.93 7.32 -7.98
N TYR A 204 -25.92 7.88 -6.77
CA TYR A 204 -26.38 9.24 -6.48
C TYR A 204 -25.16 10.08 -6.12
N ILE A 205 -25.18 11.34 -6.50
CA ILE A 205 -24.14 12.32 -6.19
C ILE A 205 -24.82 13.41 -5.36
N GLU A 206 -24.20 13.77 -4.24
CA GLU A 206 -24.64 14.84 -3.34
C GLU A 206 -24.11 16.20 -3.81
#